data_AF-A0A358M647-F1
#
_entry.id   AF-A0A358M647-F1
#
_cell.length_a   1.000
_cell.length_b   1.000
_cell.length_c   1.000
_cell.angle_alpha   90.00
_cell.angle_beta   90.00
_cell.angle_gamma   90.00
#
_symmetry.space_group_name_H-M   'P 1'
#
loop_
_entity.id
_entity.type
_entity.pdbx_description
1 polymer ?
#
loop_
_entity_poly.entity_id
_entity_poly.type
_entity_poly.pdbx_seq_one_letter_code
_entity_poly.pdbx_strand_id
1 'polypeptide(L)'
;WGELWGIADRTDYDLKQHIEYAKEDLSYFDPMTNEKYVPYCIEPSLGADRVTLAFLCEAYDEEDLSTEEKADSRTVLRFHPAIAPVKAAVLPLVKKLSDDAYKLYERLSKQFVCEFDEAGAIGRRYRRQDE
;
A
#
# COMPACT_ATOMS: atom_id res chain seq x y z
N TRP A 1 18.38 -9.62 0.39
CA TRP A 1 18.49 -8.64 1.49
C TRP A 1 18.74 -7.28 0.86
N GLY A 2 17.87 -6.31 1.08
CA GLY A 2 17.97 -4.94 0.57
C GLY A 2 17.45 -3.97 1.62
N GLU A 3 18.06 -2.79 1.72
CA GLU A 3 17.65 -1.78 2.69
C GLU A 3 16.28 -1.20 2.31
N LEU A 4 15.34 -1.20 3.28
CA LEU A 4 14.03 -0.57 3.13
C LEU A 4 13.97 0.80 3.82
N TRP A 5 14.56 0.89 5.02
CA TRP A 5 14.45 2.04 5.92
C TRP A 5 15.82 2.37 6.52
N GLY A 6 16.27 3.62 6.32
CA GLY A 6 17.41 4.20 7.03
C GLY A 6 16.95 5.16 8.13
N ILE A 7 17.60 5.12 9.29
CA ILE A 7 17.40 6.09 10.38
C ILE A 7 18.74 6.75 10.65
N ALA A 8 18.81 8.06 10.42
CA ALA A 8 20.04 8.84 10.60
C ALA A 8 19.85 9.94 11.65
N ASP A 9 20.74 10.00 12.63
CA ASP A 9 20.94 11.20 13.45
C ASP A 9 21.95 12.11 12.74
N ARG A 10 21.46 13.25 12.26
CA ARG A 10 22.25 14.24 11.50
C ARG A 10 22.68 15.41 12.37
N THR A 11 22.40 15.34 13.68
CA THR A 11 22.65 16.42 14.64
C THR A 11 22.06 17.75 14.14
N ASP A 12 22.75 18.86 14.26
CA ASP A 12 22.26 20.18 13.86
C ASP A 12 22.75 20.66 12.47
N TYR A 13 23.39 19.79 11.68
CA TYR A 13 24.01 20.16 10.41
C TYR A 13 23.01 20.78 9.42
N ASP A 14 21.87 20.15 9.18
CA ASP A 14 20.92 20.57 8.14
C ASP A 14 20.36 21.97 8.43
N LEU A 15 19.96 22.23 9.68
CA LEU A 15 19.44 23.54 10.07
C LEU A 15 20.52 24.61 10.10
N LYS A 16 21.75 24.30 10.52
CA LYS A 16 22.87 25.25 10.44
C LYS A 16 23.15 25.68 9.00
N GLN A 17 23.12 24.75 8.05
CA GLN A 17 23.28 25.08 6.63
C GLN A 17 22.14 25.97 6.13
N HIS A 18 20.88 25.67 6.47
CA HIS A 18 19.76 26.53 6.10
C HIS A 18 19.87 27.94 6.71
N ILE A 19 20.23 28.07 7.98
CA ILE A 19 20.46 29.38 8.63
C ILE A 19 21.53 30.18 7.87
N GLU A 20 22.65 29.53 7.53
CA GLU A 20 23.77 30.17 6.85
C GLU A 20 23.38 30.70 5.46
N TYR A 21 22.68 29.91 4.65
CA TYR A 21 22.38 30.27 3.25
C TYR A 21 21.06 31.03 3.08
N ALA A 22 20.03 30.73 3.87
CA ALA A 22 18.72 31.40 3.80
C ALA A 22 18.69 32.71 4.61
N LYS A 23 19.64 32.92 5.53
CA LYS A 23 19.71 34.10 6.41
C LYS A 23 18.48 34.26 7.33
N GLU A 24 17.82 33.16 7.63
CA GLU A 24 16.72 33.08 8.59
C GLU A 24 17.16 32.31 9.84
N ASP A 25 16.68 32.74 11.01
CA ASP A 25 16.98 32.06 12.27
C ASP A 25 15.99 30.92 12.52
N LEU A 26 16.50 29.68 12.52
CA LEU A 26 15.75 28.44 12.74
C LEU A 26 15.99 27.83 14.13
N SER A 27 16.59 28.59 15.05
CA SER A 27 16.80 28.11 16.42
C SER A 27 15.52 28.14 17.26
N TYR A 28 15.43 27.20 18.20
CA TYR A 28 14.32 27.06 19.12
C TYR A 28 14.69 27.65 20.49
N PHE A 29 13.75 28.37 21.09
CA PHE A 29 13.86 28.82 22.48
C PHE A 29 13.04 27.88 23.38
N ASP A 30 13.71 27.19 24.29
CA ASP A 30 13.06 26.31 25.25
C ASP A 30 12.61 27.10 26.49
N PRO A 31 11.30 27.23 26.74
CA PRO A 31 10.79 27.99 27.88
C PRO A 31 11.05 27.33 29.24
N MET A 32 11.39 26.03 29.26
CA MET A 32 11.68 25.30 30.50
C MET A 32 13.11 25.54 30.98
N THR A 33 14.07 25.56 30.05
CA THR A 33 15.49 25.77 30.34
C THR A 33 15.92 27.23 30.16
N ASN A 34 15.10 28.05 29.48
CA ASN A 34 15.44 29.39 29.00
C ASN A 34 16.67 29.44 28.08
N GLU A 35 16.97 28.34 27.39
CA GLU A 35 18.08 28.24 26.46
C GLU A 35 17.59 28.33 25.00
N LYS A 36 18.47 28.86 24.13
CA LYS A 36 18.24 28.93 22.69
C LYS A 36 19.25 28.03 21.98
N TYR A 37 18.77 27.08 21.19
CA TYR A 37 19.62 26.10 20.51
C TYR A 37 19.09 25.75 19.12
N VAL A 38 19.95 25.19 18.28
CA VAL A 38 19.54 24.61 16.98
C VAL A 38 19.15 23.15 17.22
N PRO A 39 17.90 22.76 16.95
CA PRO A 39 17.46 21.39 17.24
C PRO A 39 18.15 20.38 16.32
N TYR A 40 18.23 19.13 16.78
CA TYR A 40 18.81 18.05 16.00
C TYR A 40 17.79 17.50 14.99
N CYS A 41 18.29 17.12 13.82
CA CYS A 41 17.57 16.48 12.75
C CYS A 41 17.75 14.97 12.84
N ILE A 42 16.68 14.28 13.23
CA ILE A 42 16.57 12.82 13.12
C ILE A 42 15.78 12.51 11.84
N GLU A 43 16.43 11.85 10.89
CA GLU A 43 15.88 11.55 9.56
C GLU A 43 15.53 10.05 9.45
N PRO A 44 14.25 9.67 9.63
CA PRO A 44 13.75 8.40 9.15
C PRO A 44 13.43 8.52 7.64
N SER A 45 14.16 7.77 6.82
CA SER A 45 14.00 7.78 5.36
C SER A 45 13.61 6.39 4.83
N LEU A 46 12.51 6.33 4.08
CA LEU A 46 11.91 5.09 3.59
C LEU A 46 11.62 5.21 2.09
N GLY A 47 12.12 4.26 1.31
CA GLY A 47 11.86 4.22 -0.13
C GLY A 47 10.48 3.63 -0.44
N ALA A 48 9.54 4.47 -0.88
CA ALA A 48 8.17 4.05 -1.19
C ALA A 48 8.13 2.89 -2.20
N ASP A 49 8.87 3.01 -3.32
CA ASP A 49 8.92 1.98 -4.37
C ASP A 49 9.47 0.64 -3.85
N ARG A 50 10.50 0.68 -2.99
CA ARG A 50 11.09 -0.52 -2.40
C ARG A 50 10.09 -1.23 -1.48
N VAL A 51 9.33 -0.47 -0.72
CA VAL A 51 8.29 -1.01 0.17
C VAL A 51 7.13 -1.60 -0.64
N THR A 52 6.70 -0.92 -1.71
CA THR A 52 5.69 -1.47 -2.64
C THR A 52 6.16 -2.79 -3.24
N LEU A 53 7.39 -2.87 -3.72
CA LEU A 53 7.96 -4.11 -4.26
C LEU A 53 8.05 -5.20 -3.19
N ALA A 54 8.49 -4.86 -1.97
CA ALA A 54 8.55 -5.82 -0.87
C ALA A 54 7.16 -6.41 -0.56
N PHE A 55 6.11 -5.59 -0.51
CA PHE A 55 4.75 -6.08 -0.29
C PHE A 55 4.23 -6.94 -1.45
N LEU A 56 4.55 -6.59 -2.70
CA LEU A 56 4.20 -7.41 -3.86
C LEU A 56 4.88 -8.78 -3.79
N CYS A 57 6.18 -8.82 -3.49
CA CYS A 57 6.92 -10.07 -3.37
C CYS A 57 6.43 -10.94 -2.21
N GLU A 58 6.08 -10.34 -1.07
CA GLU A 58 5.56 -11.06 0.10
C GLU A 58 4.13 -11.59 -0.13
N ALA A 59 3.30 -10.82 -0.86
CA ALA A 59 1.94 -11.24 -1.17
C ALA A 59 1.89 -12.35 -2.22
N TYR A 60 2.88 -12.46 -3.09
CA TYR A 60 2.89 -13.43 -4.18
C TYR A 60 2.97 -14.87 -3.68
N ASP A 61 2.00 -15.68 -4.10
CA ASP A 61 1.94 -17.11 -3.80
C ASP A 61 1.42 -17.89 -5.02
N GLU A 62 1.88 -19.14 -5.16
CA GLU A 62 1.39 -20.11 -6.14
C GLU A 62 0.75 -21.27 -5.39
N GLU A 63 -0.59 -21.30 -5.38
CA GLU A 63 -1.36 -22.30 -4.68
C GLU A 63 -1.64 -23.50 -5.59
N ASP A 64 -1.17 -24.68 -5.17
CA ASP A 64 -1.50 -25.96 -5.81
C ASP A 64 -2.93 -26.36 -5.44
N LEU A 65 -3.76 -26.50 -6.48
CA LEU A 65 -5.18 -26.88 -6.39
C LEU A 65 -5.43 -28.25 -7.03
N SER A 66 -4.37 -29.04 -7.21
CA SER A 66 -4.47 -30.36 -7.81
C SER A 66 -5.38 -31.29 -7.01
N THR A 67 -6.12 -32.09 -7.75
CA THR A 67 -6.93 -33.20 -7.25
C THR A 67 -6.36 -34.49 -7.84
N GLU A 68 -6.73 -35.64 -7.28
CA GLU A 68 -6.29 -36.95 -7.80
C GLU A 68 -6.59 -37.12 -9.30
N GLU A 69 -7.61 -36.44 -9.81
CA GLU A 69 -8.07 -36.53 -11.21
C GLU A 69 -7.51 -35.42 -12.12
N LYS A 70 -7.01 -34.31 -11.56
CA LYS A 70 -6.63 -33.13 -12.35
C LYS A 70 -5.58 -32.27 -11.64
N ALA A 71 -4.46 -32.02 -12.32
CA ALA A 71 -3.51 -30.99 -11.92
C ALA A 71 -4.09 -29.59 -12.18
N ASP A 72 -4.02 -28.70 -11.19
CA ASP A 72 -4.50 -27.32 -11.26
C ASP A 72 -3.66 -26.47 -10.29
N SER A 73 -3.39 -25.22 -10.64
CA SER A 73 -2.70 -24.28 -9.76
C SER A 73 -3.22 -22.87 -10.02
N ARG A 74 -3.07 -21.97 -9.04
CA ARG A 74 -3.38 -20.55 -9.21
C ARG A 74 -2.30 -19.67 -8.62
N THR A 75 -2.04 -18.56 -9.29
CA THR A 75 -1.33 -17.43 -8.68
C THR A 75 -2.32 -16.66 -7.82
N VAL A 76 -1.88 -16.23 -6.63
CA VAL A 76 -2.67 -15.41 -5.73
C VAL A 76 -1.79 -14.36 -5.04
N LEU A 77 -2.27 -13.11 -4.98
CA LEU A 77 -1.66 -12.04 -4.19
C LEU A 77 -2.34 -11.92 -2.83
N ARG A 78 -1.76 -12.54 -1.80
CA ARG A 78 -2.24 -12.57 -0.42
C ARG A 78 -1.94 -11.28 0.34
N PHE A 79 -2.31 -10.14 -0.22
CA PHE A 79 -2.17 -8.87 0.49
C PHE A 79 -2.93 -8.87 1.81
N HIS A 80 -2.34 -8.25 2.84
CA HIS A 80 -3.09 -7.95 4.04
C HIS A 80 -4.30 -7.04 3.69
N PRO A 81 -5.51 -7.29 4.23
CA PRO A 81 -6.72 -6.56 3.82
C PRO A 81 -6.60 -5.03 3.91
N ALA A 82 -5.79 -4.52 4.85
CA ALA A 82 -5.52 -3.09 4.98
C ALA A 82 -4.81 -2.48 3.75
N ILE A 83 -3.92 -3.23 3.09
CA ILE A 83 -3.08 -2.74 1.98
C ILE A 83 -3.46 -3.30 0.61
N ALA A 84 -4.41 -4.25 0.54
CA ALA A 84 -4.92 -4.74 -0.73
C ALA A 84 -5.40 -3.58 -1.65
N PRO A 85 -4.96 -3.50 -2.91
CA PRO A 85 -5.26 -2.36 -3.79
C PRO A 85 -6.75 -2.28 -4.14
N VAL A 86 -7.39 -3.43 -4.35
CA VAL A 86 -8.85 -3.57 -4.51
C VAL A 86 -9.39 -4.30 -3.28
N LYS A 87 -10.44 -3.75 -2.67
CA LYS A 87 -11.02 -4.28 -1.43
C LYS A 87 -12.14 -5.28 -1.65
N ALA A 88 -12.87 -5.14 -2.75
CA ALA A 88 -13.98 -6.02 -3.10
C ALA A 88 -14.24 -6.00 -4.60
N ALA A 89 -14.59 -7.16 -5.14
CA ALA A 89 -15.07 -7.31 -6.50
C ALA A 89 -16.55 -7.72 -6.49
N VAL A 90 -17.37 -7.06 -7.31
CA VAL A 90 -18.79 -7.37 -7.45
C VAL A 90 -19.02 -8.08 -8.79
N LEU A 91 -19.36 -9.37 -8.70
CA LEU A 91 -19.36 -10.29 -9.84
C LEU A 91 -20.75 -10.93 -10.02
N PRO A 92 -21.62 -10.44 -10.92
CA PRO A 92 -22.95 -11.03 -11.12
C PRO A 92 -22.85 -12.47 -11.62
N LEU A 93 -23.54 -13.42 -10.96
CA LEU A 93 -23.49 -14.83 -11.35
C LEU A 93 -23.95 -15.07 -12.79
N VAL A 94 -24.99 -14.35 -13.21
CA VAL A 94 -25.55 -14.36 -14.58
C VAL A 94 -25.87 -12.93 -15.02
N LYS A 95 -25.87 -12.68 -16.33
CA LYS A 95 -26.12 -11.35 -16.92
C LYS A 95 -27.46 -10.72 -16.53
N LYS A 96 -28.46 -11.53 -16.17
CA LYS A 96 -29.77 -11.03 -15.69
C LYS A 96 -29.69 -10.33 -14.33
N LEU A 97 -28.62 -10.56 -13.55
CA LEU A 97 -28.40 -9.96 -12.23
C LEU A 97 -27.46 -8.74 -12.30
N SER A 98 -26.99 -8.35 -13.48
CA SER A 98 -26.00 -7.30 -13.66
C SER A 98 -26.48 -5.95 -13.10
N ASP A 99 -27.73 -5.58 -13.32
CA ASP A 99 -28.27 -4.29 -12.85
C ASP A 99 -28.26 -4.18 -11.32
N ASP A 100 -28.66 -5.24 -10.62
CA ASP A 100 -28.68 -5.26 -9.16
C ASP A 100 -27.28 -5.37 -8.56
N ALA A 101 -26.39 -6.14 -9.20
CA ALA A 101 -24.98 -6.19 -8.84
C ALA A 101 -24.29 -4.83 -9.04
N TYR A 102 -24.63 -4.10 -10.10
CA TYR A 102 -24.08 -2.77 -10.36
C TYR A 102 -24.51 -1.76 -9.29
N LYS A 103 -25.77 -1.78 -8.87
CA LYS A 103 -26.25 -0.94 -7.73
C LYS A 103 -25.49 -1.24 -6.44
N LEU A 104 -25.14 -2.51 -6.19
CA LEU A 104 -24.31 -2.88 -5.04
C LEU A 104 -22.89 -2.33 -5.18
N TYR A 105 -22.28 -2.47 -6.36
CA TYR A 105 -20.99 -1.89 -6.67
C TYR A 105 -20.98 -0.38 -6.45
N GLU A 106 -21.97 0.37 -6.95
CA GLU A 106 -22.09 1.82 -6.74
C GLU A 106 -22.21 2.23 -5.27
N ARG A 107 -22.77 1.36 -4.43
CA ARG A 107 -22.85 1.60 -2.99
C ARG A 107 -21.51 1.37 -2.30
N LEU A 108 -20.82 0.29 -2.66
CA LEU A 108 -19.54 -0.08 -2.06
C LEU A 108 -18.40 0.86 -2.52
N SER A 109 -18.41 1.28 -3.78
CA SER A 109 -17.38 2.16 -4.37
C SER A 109 -17.32 3.55 -3.74
N LYS A 110 -18.37 3.96 -3.01
CA LYS A 110 -18.38 5.20 -2.21
C LYS A 110 -17.50 5.12 -0.96
N GLN A 111 -17.16 3.91 -0.52
CA GLN A 111 -16.41 3.68 0.72
C GLN A 111 -15.10 2.93 0.49
N PHE A 112 -15.00 2.16 -0.60
CA PHE A 112 -13.86 1.31 -0.88
C PHE A 112 -13.45 1.37 -2.35
N VAL A 113 -12.19 1.03 -2.63
CA VAL A 113 -11.75 0.72 -3.99
C VAL A 113 -12.34 -0.64 -4.36
N CYS A 114 -13.25 -0.66 -5.34
CA CYS A 114 -13.95 -1.85 -5.77
C CYS A 114 -13.83 -2.05 -7.27
N GLU A 115 -14.04 -3.29 -7.72
CA GLU A 115 -14.15 -3.64 -9.13
C GLU A 115 -15.52 -4.26 -9.45
N PHE A 116 -16.01 -4.07 -10.67
CA PHE A 116 -17.20 -4.73 -11.19
C PHE A 116 -16.84 -5.46 -12.49
N ASP A 117 -17.18 -6.74 -12.57
CA ASP A 117 -16.84 -7.56 -13.73
C ASP A 117 -17.92 -8.63 -14.02
N GLU A 118 -18.46 -8.57 -15.23
CA GLU A 118 -19.44 -9.51 -15.77
C GLU A 118 -18.92 -10.31 -16.99
N ALA A 119 -17.66 -10.13 -17.37
CA ALA A 119 -17.09 -10.71 -18.56
C ALA A 119 -16.62 -12.15 -18.35
N GLY A 120 -17.16 -13.08 -19.13
CA GLY A 120 -16.74 -14.48 -19.14
C GLY A 120 -17.29 -15.32 -17.98
N ALA A 121 -16.78 -16.55 -17.86
CA ALA A 121 -17.25 -17.51 -16.85
C ALA A 121 -16.89 -17.04 -15.44
N ILE A 122 -17.73 -17.35 -14.45
CA ILE A 122 -17.52 -16.91 -13.05
C ILE A 122 -16.16 -17.36 -12.48
N GLY A 123 -15.71 -18.57 -12.79
CA GLY A 123 -14.39 -19.05 -12.37
C GLY A 123 -13.23 -18.23 -12.93
N ARG A 124 -13.35 -17.73 -14.18
CA ARG A 124 -12.34 -16.82 -14.76
C ARG A 124 -12.34 -15.46 -14.09
N ARG A 125 -13.50 -15.01 -13.59
CA ARG A 125 -13.61 -13.77 -12.82
C ARG A 125 -12.98 -13.91 -11.44
N TYR A 126 -13.19 -15.03 -10.75
CA TYR A 126 -12.51 -15.29 -9.48
C TYR A 126 -10.99 -15.32 -9.64
N ARG A 127 -10.47 -16.03 -10.65
CA ARG A 127 -9.02 -16.08 -10.91
C ARG A 127 -8.40 -14.69 -11.16
N ARG A 128 -9.07 -13.81 -11.89
CA ARG A 128 -8.62 -12.41 -12.11
C ARG A 128 -8.54 -11.58 -10.83
N GLN A 129 -9.28 -11.94 -9.79
CA GLN A 129 -9.32 -11.22 -8.51
C GLN A 129 -8.41 -11.88 -7.46
N ASP A 130 -7.94 -13.11 -7.73
CA ASP A 130 -6.89 -13.76 -6.96
C ASP A 130 -5.51 -13.19 -7.36
N GLU A 131 -5.29 -12.94 -8.66
CA GLU A 131 -4.07 -12.31 -9.25
C GLU A 131 -3.97 -10.80 -9.00
#